data_AF-A0A819HTV6-F1
#
_entry.id   AF-A0A819HTV6-F1
#
_cell.length_a   1.000
_cell.length_b   1.000
_cell.length_c   1.000
_cell.angle_alpha   90.00
_cell.angle_beta   90.00
_cell.angle_gamma   90.00
#
_symmetry.space_group_name_H-M   'P 1'
#
loop_
_entity.id
_entity.type
_entity.pdbx_description
1 polymer ?
#
loop_
_entity_poly.entity_id
_entity_poly.type
_entity_poly.pdbx_seq_one_letter_code
_entity_poly.pdbx_strand_id
1 'polypeptide(L)'
;MASANRCSACKTRAETCFCPGCKAYFCDDDFQNHRASLFDELNVLTADRNDLHAQINEVSSNMQTDKQLAKIDEWQRTTIEKDIVRLNQATRKLSDDLKKCAQSSEIELNVKQSDEIGWNRMIYVEENSAFADNQSQINGPSNGACRLALEVK
;
A
#
# COMPACT_ATOMS: atom_id res chain seq x y z
N MET A 1 49.54 30.05 -67.43
CA MET A 1 48.63 31.18 -67.21
C MET A 1 47.93 30.95 -65.88
N ALA A 2 48.28 31.70 -64.84
CA ALA A 2 47.63 31.58 -63.53
C ALA A 2 46.25 32.25 -63.63
N SER A 3 45.17 31.46 -63.56
CA SER A 3 43.83 32.01 -63.35
C SER A 3 43.83 32.67 -61.97
N ALA A 4 43.83 34.01 -61.94
CA ALA A 4 43.65 34.75 -60.71
C ALA A 4 42.23 34.49 -60.21
N ASN A 5 42.09 33.53 -59.30
CA ASN A 5 40.84 33.28 -58.61
C ASN A 5 40.44 34.57 -57.86
N ARG A 6 39.14 34.92 -57.89
CA ARG A 6 38.60 36.20 -57.39
C ARG A 6 37.74 35.94 -56.17
N CYS A 7 37.86 36.81 -55.16
CA CYS A 7 37.12 36.70 -53.89
C CYS A 7 35.66 36.27 -54.10
N SER A 8 35.25 35.24 -53.37
CA SER A 8 33.93 34.63 -53.49
C SER A 8 32.79 35.57 -53.08
N ALA A 9 33.07 36.55 -52.23
CA ALA A 9 32.11 37.56 -51.77
C ALA A 9 32.06 38.76 -52.72
N CYS A 10 33.14 39.55 -52.84
CA CYS A 10 33.12 40.80 -53.62
C CYS A 10 33.43 40.67 -55.12
N LYS A 11 33.94 39.52 -55.61
CA LYS A 11 34.24 39.23 -57.03
C LYS A 11 35.20 40.21 -57.75
N THR A 12 35.85 41.10 -57.00
CA THR A 12 36.64 42.22 -57.56
C THR A 12 38.11 42.15 -57.18
N ARG A 13 38.43 41.68 -55.98
CA ARG A 13 39.81 41.60 -55.47
C ARG A 13 40.41 40.20 -55.65
N ALA A 14 41.73 40.14 -55.77
CA ALA A 14 42.48 38.89 -55.80
C ALA A 14 42.35 38.15 -54.47
N GLU A 15 42.27 36.82 -54.54
CA GLU A 15 42.17 35.95 -53.37
C GLU A 15 43.50 35.86 -52.61
N THR A 16 43.43 36.00 -51.29
CA THR A 16 44.59 35.88 -50.39
C THR A 16 44.36 34.80 -49.33
N CYS A 17 43.11 34.50 -49.01
CA CYS A 17 42.74 33.63 -47.90
C CYS A 17 41.72 32.56 -48.31
N PHE A 18 41.92 31.30 -47.88
CA PHE A 18 41.01 30.17 -48.11
C PHE A 18 40.28 29.77 -46.82
N CYS A 19 38.96 29.62 -46.88
CA CYS A 19 38.17 29.06 -45.79
C CYS A 19 37.89 27.57 -46.04
N PRO A 20 38.40 26.64 -45.22
CA PRO A 20 38.15 25.21 -45.40
C PRO A 20 36.71 24.79 -45.10
N GLY A 21 36.02 25.49 -44.19
CA GLY A 21 34.63 25.22 -43.84
C GLY A 21 33.67 25.54 -44.99
N CYS A 22 33.87 26.69 -45.64
CA CYS A 22 33.05 27.11 -46.77
C CYS A 22 33.58 26.64 -48.12
N LYS A 23 34.79 26.07 -48.17
CA LYS A 23 35.52 25.69 -49.39
C LYS A 23 35.57 26.83 -50.42
N ALA A 24 35.78 28.04 -49.92
CA ALA A 24 35.73 29.27 -50.71
C ALA A 24 36.92 30.17 -50.36
N TYR A 25 37.36 30.93 -51.34
CA TYR A 25 38.44 31.91 -51.18
C TYR A 25 37.89 33.33 -51.06
N PHE A 26 38.59 34.15 -50.28
CA PHE A 26 38.21 35.50 -49.92
C PHE A 26 39.42 36.45 -50.05
N CYS A 27 39.13 37.73 -50.23
CA CYS A 27 40.12 38.77 -49.95
C CYS A 27 40.19 38.98 -48.42
N ASP A 28 41.25 39.63 -47.93
CA ASP A 28 41.49 39.79 -46.49
C ASP A 28 40.29 40.43 -45.75
N ASP A 29 39.73 41.52 -46.28
CA ASP A 29 38.60 42.22 -45.66
C ASP A 29 37.36 41.30 -45.53
N ASP A 30 36.97 40.64 -46.63
CA ASP A 30 35.82 39.75 -46.65
C ASP A 30 36.06 38.50 -45.80
N PHE A 31 37.32 38.05 -45.69
CA PHE A 31 37.69 36.93 -44.83
C PHE A 31 37.54 37.27 -43.34
N GLN A 32 37.97 38.46 -42.92
CA GLN A 32 37.79 38.91 -41.54
C GLN A 32 36.31 39.08 -41.19
N ASN A 33 35.52 39.67 -42.09
CA ASN A 33 34.07 39.81 -41.91
C ASN A 33 33.38 38.44 -41.81
N HIS A 34 33.74 37.52 -42.71
CA HIS A 34 33.23 36.16 -42.67
C HIS A 34 33.57 35.44 -41.35
N ARG A 35 34.81 35.57 -40.89
CA ARG A 35 35.26 34.99 -39.62
C ARG A 35 34.52 35.58 -38.42
N ALA A 36 34.27 36.90 -38.41
CA ALA A 36 33.51 37.56 -37.36
C ALA A 36 32.06 37.04 -37.31
N SER A 37 31.40 36.95 -38.47
CA SER A 37 30.03 36.40 -38.58
C SER A 37 29.93 34.98 -38.01
N LEU A 38 30.89 34.10 -38.36
CA LEU A 38 30.92 32.73 -37.82
C LEU A 38 31.12 32.69 -36.30
N PHE A 39 31.87 33.65 -35.76
CA PHE A 39 32.09 33.75 -34.32
C PHE A 39 30.81 34.20 -33.59
N ASP A 40 30.09 35.16 -34.17
CA ASP A 40 28.80 35.63 -33.63
C ASP A 40 27.75 34.50 -33.67
N GLU A 41 27.65 33.75 -34.76
CA GLU A 41 26.78 32.57 -34.86
C GLU A 41 27.13 31.52 -33.79
N LEU A 42 28.42 31.27 -33.54
CA LEU A 42 28.86 30.34 -32.50
C LEU A 42 28.46 30.81 -31.10
N ASN A 43 28.51 32.12 -30.84
CA ASN A 43 28.09 32.67 -29.55
C ASN A 43 26.58 32.49 -29.33
N VAL A 44 25.77 32.69 -30.37
CA VAL A 44 24.32 32.41 -30.32
C VAL A 44 24.06 30.94 -30.02
N LEU A 45 24.69 30.03 -30.76
CA LEU A 45 24.54 28.59 -30.51
C LEU A 45 24.98 28.17 -29.10
N THR A 46 26.00 28.83 -28.56
CA THR A 46 26.49 28.58 -27.20
C THR A 46 25.47 29.05 -26.16
N ALA A 47 24.84 30.21 -26.38
CA ALA A 47 23.77 30.71 -25.53
C ALA A 47 22.55 29.77 -25.57
N ASP A 48 22.09 29.40 -26.77
CA ASP A 48 20.95 28.49 -26.94
C ASP A 48 21.19 27.14 -26.25
N ARG A 49 22.40 26.59 -26.36
CA ARG A 49 22.78 25.35 -25.66
C ARG A 49 22.68 25.52 -24.14
N ASN A 50 23.15 26.64 -23.60
CA ASN A 50 23.10 26.89 -22.16
C ASN A 50 21.65 26.99 -21.68
N ASP A 51 20.79 27.67 -22.44
CA ASP A 51 19.37 27.81 -22.14
C ASP A 51 18.65 26.46 -22.18
N LEU A 52 18.91 25.64 -23.19
CA LEU A 52 18.37 24.27 -23.26
C LEU A 52 18.83 23.42 -22.08
N HIS A 53 20.10 23.54 -21.70
CA HIS A 53 20.63 22.81 -20.55
C HIS A 53 19.97 23.25 -19.23
N ALA A 54 19.71 24.55 -19.07
CA ALA A 54 18.98 25.08 -17.92
C ALA A 54 17.54 24.54 -17.87
N GLN A 55 16.83 24.52 -19.00
CA GLN A 55 15.48 23.96 -19.09
C GLN A 55 15.44 22.47 -18.76
N ILE A 56 16.42 21.68 -19.23
CA ILE A 56 16.52 20.25 -18.90
C ILE A 56 16.72 20.06 -17.40
N ASN A 57 17.59 20.85 -16.76
CA ASN A 57 17.82 20.77 -15.33
C ASN A 57 16.59 21.19 -14.52
N GLU A 58 15.87 22.21 -14.96
CA GLU A 58 14.60 22.62 -14.35
C GLU A 58 13.56 21.49 -14.44
N VAL A 59 13.35 20.92 -15.63
CA VAL A 59 12.40 19.80 -15.79
C VAL A 59 12.83 18.58 -14.98
N SER A 60 14.12 18.26 -14.95
CA SER A 60 14.65 17.12 -14.20
C SER A 60 14.52 17.30 -12.69
N SER A 61 14.72 18.51 -12.16
CA SER A 61 14.50 18.82 -10.74
C SER A 61 13.01 18.89 -10.39
N ASN A 62 12.17 19.29 -11.35
CA ASN A 62 10.72 19.30 -11.24
C ASN A 62 10.05 17.95 -11.55
N MET A 63 10.80 16.94 -12.03
CA MET A 63 10.35 15.55 -12.08
C MET A 63 10.17 15.06 -10.65
N GLN A 64 9.01 15.43 -10.10
CA GLN A 64 8.38 15.06 -8.84
C GLN A 64 8.07 13.56 -8.74
N THR A 65 8.89 12.71 -9.36
CA THR A 65 8.82 11.26 -9.21
C THR A 65 8.83 10.93 -7.72
N ASP A 66 9.66 11.61 -6.93
CA ASP A 66 9.73 11.40 -5.47
C ASP A 66 8.48 11.88 -4.73
N LYS A 67 7.88 13.01 -5.11
CA LYS A 67 6.68 13.54 -4.43
C LYS A 67 5.43 12.76 -4.77
N GLN A 68 5.29 12.28 -6.00
CA GLN A 68 4.17 11.43 -6.40
C GLN A 68 4.30 10.02 -5.83
N LEU A 69 5.51 9.44 -5.85
CA LEU A 69 5.79 8.16 -5.19
C LEU A 69 5.53 8.25 -3.69
N ALA A 70 5.97 9.31 -3.00
CA ALA A 70 5.69 9.51 -1.58
C ALA A 70 4.17 9.58 -1.28
N LYS A 71 3.37 10.18 -2.16
CA LYS A 71 1.90 10.18 -2.01
C LYS A 71 1.28 8.80 -2.22
N ILE A 72 1.82 8.02 -3.15
CA ILE A 72 1.39 6.64 -3.39
C ILE A 72 1.74 5.77 -2.17
N ASP A 73 2.96 5.89 -1.66
CA ASP A 73 3.42 5.16 -0.46
C ASP A 73 2.57 5.51 0.76
N GLU A 74 2.25 6.80 0.97
CA GLU A 74 1.40 7.23 2.07
C GLU A 74 -0.04 6.71 1.91
N TRP A 75 -0.60 6.72 0.69
CA TRP A 75 -1.91 6.15 0.42
C TRP A 75 -1.93 4.64 0.68
N GLN A 76 -0.90 3.90 0.23
CA GLN A 76 -0.76 2.46 0.48
C GLN A 76 -0.71 2.18 1.97
N ARG A 77 0.18 2.87 2.72
CA ARG A 77 0.32 2.67 4.16
C ARG A 77 -0.96 3.01 4.91
N THR A 78 -1.58 4.16 4.62
CA THR A 78 -2.74 4.62 5.39
C THR A 78 -4.04 3.94 5.05
N THR A 79 -4.20 3.41 3.84
CA THR A 79 -5.47 2.81 3.37
C THR A 79 -5.39 1.29 3.43
N ILE A 80 -4.39 0.69 2.80
CA ILE A 80 -4.31 -0.77 2.66
C ILE A 80 -4.06 -1.42 4.03
N GLU A 81 -3.16 -0.88 4.85
CA GLU A 81 -2.88 -1.47 6.17
C GLU A 81 -4.09 -1.38 7.10
N LYS A 82 -4.81 -0.25 7.08
CA LYS A 82 -6.03 -0.08 7.90
C LYS A 82 -7.13 -1.04 7.47
N ASP A 83 -7.30 -1.24 6.17
CA ASP A 83 -8.30 -2.17 5.67
C ASP A 83 -7.94 -3.62 5.97
N ILE A 84 -6.66 -4.00 5.91
CA ILE A 84 -6.19 -5.32 6.36
C ILE A 84 -6.52 -5.54 7.84
N VAL A 85 -6.26 -4.55 8.71
CA VAL A 85 -6.58 -4.66 10.15
C VAL A 85 -8.08 -4.81 10.36
N ARG A 86 -8.90 -4.01 9.68
CA ARG A 86 -10.37 -4.09 9.78
C ARG A 86 -10.92 -5.41 9.28
N LEU A 87 -10.42 -5.91 8.15
CA LEU A 87 -10.83 -7.20 7.59
C LEU A 87 -10.49 -8.33 8.55
N ASN A 88 -9.27 -8.34 9.09
CA ASN A 88 -8.86 -9.34 10.07
C ASN A 88 -9.72 -9.30 11.35
N GLN A 89 -10.10 -8.11 11.82
CA GLN A 89 -11.02 -7.97 12.96
C GLN A 89 -12.42 -8.50 12.63
N ALA A 90 -12.95 -8.18 11.45
CA ALA A 90 -14.26 -8.67 11.00
C ALA A 90 -14.28 -10.19 10.87
N THR A 91 -13.23 -10.79 10.29
CA THR A 91 -13.08 -12.24 10.18
C THR A 91 -13.02 -12.92 11.55
N ARG A 92 -12.27 -12.37 12.51
CA ARG A 92 -12.22 -12.91 13.89
C ARG A 92 -13.59 -12.86 14.56
N LYS A 93 -14.27 -11.71 14.47
CA LYS A 93 -15.60 -11.53 15.04
C LYS A 93 -16.60 -12.54 14.45
N LEU A 94 -16.61 -12.70 13.13
CA LEU A 94 -17.45 -13.70 12.46
C LEU A 94 -17.13 -15.12 12.93
N SER A 95 -15.84 -15.46 13.10
CA SER A 95 -15.46 -16.77 13.62
C SER A 95 -15.95 -17.00 15.05
N ASP A 96 -15.94 -15.98 15.90
CA ASP A 96 -16.39 -16.09 17.28
C ASP A 96 -17.92 -16.22 17.36
N ASP A 97 -18.64 -15.44 16.54
CA ASP A 97 -20.09 -15.52 16.42
C ASP A 97 -20.53 -16.92 15.94
N LEU A 98 -19.83 -17.50 14.96
CA LEU A 98 -20.10 -18.86 14.48
C LEU A 98 -19.85 -19.93 15.56
N LYS A 99 -18.76 -19.82 16.33
CA LYS A 99 -18.48 -20.74 17.45
C LYS A 99 -19.58 -20.67 18.51
N LYS A 100 -20.03 -19.47 18.86
CA LYS A 100 -21.10 -19.26 19.82
C LYS A 100 -22.43 -19.86 19.32
N CYS A 101 -22.76 -19.67 18.05
CA CYS A 101 -23.94 -20.29 17.45
C CYS A 101 -23.86 -21.82 17.50
N ALA A 102 -22.72 -22.40 17.16
CA ALA A 102 -22.52 -23.85 17.21
C ALA A 102 -22.73 -24.43 18.62
N GLN A 103 -22.20 -23.77 19.66
CA GLN A 103 -22.42 -24.15 21.06
C GLN A 103 -23.88 -24.00 21.49
N SER A 104 -24.56 -22.93 21.05
CA SER A 104 -25.96 -22.69 21.38
C SER A 104 -26.87 -23.77 20.76
N SER A 105 -26.56 -24.24 19.56
CA SER A 105 -27.30 -25.32 18.90
C SER A 105 -27.05 -26.69 19.55
N GLU A 106 -25.84 -26.94 20.05
CA GLU A 106 -25.51 -28.18 20.78
C GLU A 106 -26.30 -28.28 22.10
N ILE A 107 -26.42 -27.16 22.83
CA ILE A 107 -27.21 -27.10 24.07
C ILE A 107 -28.71 -27.32 23.78
N GLU A 108 -29.26 -26.72 22.73
CA GLU A 108 -30.68 -26.85 22.40
C GLU A 108 -31.09 -28.29 22.03
N LEU A 109 -30.20 -29.02 21.33
CA LEU A 109 -30.40 -30.44 21.04
C LEU A 109 -30.38 -31.30 22.30
N ASN A 110 -29.41 -31.08 23.21
CA ASN A 110 -29.29 -31.84 24.45
C ASN A 110 -30.49 -31.61 25.39
N VAL A 111 -31.04 -30.39 25.45
CA VAL A 111 -32.24 -30.08 26.26
C VAL A 111 -33.47 -30.81 25.71
N LYS A 112 -33.72 -30.72 24.40
CA LYS A 112 -34.86 -31.43 23.77
C LYS A 112 -34.75 -32.94 23.96
N GLN A 113 -33.54 -33.49 23.83
CA GLN A 113 -33.31 -34.92 24.03
C GLN A 113 -33.52 -35.34 25.49
N SER A 114 -33.18 -34.49 26.47
CA SER A 114 -33.43 -34.73 27.90
C SER A 114 -34.92 -34.70 28.27
N ASP A 115 -35.70 -33.82 27.64
CA ASP A 115 -37.15 -33.71 27.87
C ASP A 115 -37.94 -34.89 27.28
N GLU A 116 -37.37 -35.57 26.29
CA GLU A 116 -37.90 -36.83 25.72
C GLU A 116 -37.52 -38.08 26.53
N ILE A 117 -36.60 -37.96 27.51
CA ILE A 117 -36.28 -39.08 28.41
C ILE A 117 -37.48 -39.27 29.35
N GLY A 118 -38.15 -40.40 29.23
CA GLY A 118 -39.21 -40.83 30.15
C GLY A 118 -38.66 -41.15 31.54
N TRP A 119 -38.37 -40.12 32.34
CA TRP A 119 -37.83 -40.23 33.70
C TRP A 119 -38.71 -41.10 34.62
N ASN A 120 -40.03 -41.11 34.37
CA ASN A 120 -41.01 -41.96 35.06
C ASN A 120 -40.78 -43.48 34.86
N ARG A 121 -39.87 -43.89 33.98
CA ARG A 121 -39.54 -45.30 33.73
C ARG A 121 -38.23 -45.76 34.39
N MET A 122 -37.43 -44.86 34.96
CA MET A 122 -36.03 -45.17 35.30
C MET A 122 -35.67 -45.29 36.79
N ILE A 123 -36.62 -45.37 37.70
CA ILE A 123 -36.32 -45.81 39.07
C ILE A 123 -37.40 -46.77 39.56
N TYR A 124 -37.19 -48.07 39.36
CA TYR A 124 -37.69 -49.07 40.30
C TYR A 124 -36.64 -49.19 41.40
N VAL A 125 -36.86 -48.53 42.55
CA VAL A 125 -36.26 -49.03 43.78
C VAL A 125 -37.15 -50.21 44.16
N GLU A 126 -36.68 -51.43 43.95
CA GLU A 126 -37.25 -52.56 44.66
C GLU A 126 -37.13 -52.22 46.16
N GLU A 127 -38.26 -51.98 46.81
CA GLU A 127 -38.34 -51.97 48.27
C GLU A 127 -37.97 -53.38 48.74
N ASN A 128 -36.68 -53.64 48.85
CA ASN A 128 -36.17 -54.77 49.58
C ASN A 128 -36.59 -54.57 51.04
N SER A 129 -37.62 -55.30 51.45
CA SER A 129 -38.19 -55.36 52.80
C SER A 129 -37.22 -55.94 53.86
N ALA A 130 -35.91 -55.82 53.64
CA ALA A 130 -34.86 -56.37 54.49
C ALA A 130 -34.34 -55.39 55.57
N PHE A 131 -34.96 -54.23 55.76
CA PHE A 131 -34.55 -53.25 56.78
C PHE A 131 -35.55 -53.07 57.94
N ALA A 132 -36.35 -54.09 58.25
CA ALA A 132 -37.21 -54.08 59.44
C ALA A 132 -36.47 -54.33 60.77
N ASP A 133 -35.14 -54.48 60.78
CA ASP A 133 -34.40 -54.89 61.99
C ASP A 133 -33.26 -53.95 62.42
N ASN A 134 -33.33 -52.65 62.08
CA ASN A 134 -32.40 -51.66 62.65
C ASN A 134 -33.09 -50.35 63.09
N GLN A 135 -34.32 -50.44 63.60
CA GLN A 135 -34.88 -49.39 64.47
C GLN A 135 -34.65 -49.74 65.93
N SER A 136 -33.40 -49.64 66.37
CA SER A 136 -33.06 -49.45 67.78
C SER A 136 -31.65 -48.88 67.84
N GLN A 137 -31.53 -47.64 68.35
CA GLN A 137 -30.29 -46.89 68.61
C GLN A 137 -29.78 -45.95 67.51
N ILE A 138 -30.50 -44.84 67.29
CA ILE A 138 -29.85 -43.52 67.33
C ILE A 138 -30.87 -42.44 67.69
N ASN A 139 -30.93 -42.11 68.99
CA ASN A 139 -31.54 -40.90 69.51
C ASN A 139 -30.54 -39.74 69.35
N GLY A 140 -30.98 -38.58 68.82
CA GLY A 140 -30.22 -37.33 68.91
C GLY A 140 -30.61 -36.27 67.85
N PRO A 141 -31.11 -35.08 68.23
CA PRO A 141 -31.75 -34.12 67.32
C PRO A 141 -30.85 -32.94 66.94
N SER A 142 -30.98 -32.39 65.73
CA SER A 142 -30.89 -30.93 65.50
C SER A 142 -31.14 -30.52 64.03
N ASN A 143 -32.20 -29.75 63.84
CA ASN A 143 -32.35 -28.56 62.98
C ASN A 143 -31.29 -28.25 61.91
N GLY A 144 -31.76 -27.98 60.70
CA GLY A 144 -30.97 -27.27 59.68
C GLY A 144 -31.74 -27.04 58.38
N ALA A 145 -32.65 -26.08 58.37
CA ALA A 145 -33.31 -25.59 57.15
C ALA A 145 -32.28 -25.02 56.16
N CYS A 146 -32.25 -25.50 54.93
CA CYS A 146 -31.63 -24.79 53.80
C CYS A 146 -32.72 -24.17 52.93
N ARG A 147 -32.84 -22.86 53.08
CA ARG A 147 -33.80 -21.97 52.43
C ARG A 147 -33.19 -21.48 51.12
N LEU A 148 -33.95 -21.62 50.03
CA LEU A 148 -33.69 -21.05 48.72
C LEU A 148 -33.47 -19.53 48.81
N ALA A 149 -32.43 -19.02 48.13
CA ALA A 149 -32.30 -17.61 47.80
C ALA A 149 -32.09 -17.48 46.28
N LEU A 150 -33.20 -17.14 45.61
CA LEU A 150 -33.23 -16.42 44.34
C LEU A 150 -32.87 -14.96 44.63
N GLU A 151 -31.83 -14.42 44.01
CA GLU A 151 -31.77 -12.97 43.77
C GLU A 151 -31.34 -12.70 42.33
N VAL A 152 -32.27 -12.04 41.64
CA VAL A 152 -32.18 -11.41 40.33
C VAL A 152 -31.60 -10.02 40.53
N LYS A 153 -30.59 -9.64 39.73
CA LYS A 153 -30.33 -8.27 39.31
C LYS A 153 -29.54 -8.25 38.01
#